data_AF-A0A5C6ZZN9-F1
#
_entry.id   AF-A0A5C6ZZN9-F1
#
_cell.length_a   1.000
_cell.length_b   1.000
_cell.length_c   1.000
_cell.angle_alpha   90.00
_cell.angle_beta   90.00
_cell.angle_gamma   90.00
#
_symmetry.space_group_name_H-M   'P 1'
#
loop_
_entity.id
_entity.type
_entity.pdbx_description
1 polymer ?
#
loop_
_entity_poly.entity_id
_entity_poly.type
_entity_poly.pdbx_seq_one_letter_code
_entity_poly.pdbx_strand_id
1 'polypeptide(L)'
;MSTNQDNLDNKLSDAKATAGGMLTKNNHTSANSTSAVEVAKTGSAKDVMLWLLAIAVLIGATLVNQYLPGYWQPANDLWVRVSIIVALFVFALVCLALTHQGRAFKTLLKDAAVELRRVTWPSKDETFQYTWQVIVVIAIVGFFIWVLDNFFNWFVGLFIG
;
A
#
# COMPACT_ATOMS: atom_id res chain seq x y z
N MET A 1 -53.49 -23.32 -43.90
CA MET A 1 -52.92 -22.12 -43.25
C MET A 1 -52.25 -22.43 -41.90
N SER A 2 -52.48 -23.59 -41.25
CA SER A 2 -51.96 -23.90 -39.89
C SER A 2 -50.50 -24.34 -39.84
N THR A 3 -50.00 -25.08 -40.85
CA THR A 3 -48.65 -25.68 -40.84
C THR A 3 -47.50 -24.68 -40.79
N ASN A 4 -47.72 -23.42 -41.17
CA ASN A 4 -46.69 -22.38 -41.03
C ASN A 4 -46.67 -21.75 -39.63
N GLN A 5 -47.80 -21.70 -38.91
CA GLN A 5 -47.83 -21.18 -37.54
C GLN A 5 -47.15 -22.17 -36.57
N ASP A 6 -47.41 -23.46 -36.73
CA ASP A 6 -46.80 -24.52 -35.90
C ASP A 6 -45.26 -24.54 -36.01
N ASN A 7 -44.70 -24.18 -37.17
CA ASN A 7 -43.26 -24.10 -37.38
C ASN A 7 -42.63 -22.85 -36.71
N LEU A 8 -43.36 -21.74 -36.72
CA LEU A 8 -42.93 -20.48 -36.09
C LEU A 8 -42.93 -20.61 -34.57
N ASP A 9 -43.93 -21.26 -33.99
CA ASP A 9 -44.02 -21.49 -32.56
C ASP A 9 -42.92 -22.41 -32.05
N ASN A 10 -42.58 -23.46 -32.81
CA ASN A 10 -41.48 -24.37 -32.45
C ASN A 10 -40.10 -23.67 -32.53
N LYS A 11 -39.90 -22.83 -33.57
CA LYS A 11 -38.70 -21.99 -33.68
C LYS A 11 -38.62 -20.93 -32.59
N LEU A 12 -39.74 -20.36 -32.16
CA LEU A 12 -39.80 -19.41 -31.05
C LEU A 12 -39.54 -20.10 -29.71
N SER A 13 -40.05 -21.31 -29.47
CA SER A 13 -39.75 -22.07 -28.26
C SER A 13 -38.29 -22.47 -28.19
N ASP A 14 -37.68 -22.90 -29.31
CA ASP A 14 -36.26 -23.23 -29.39
C ASP A 14 -35.36 -22.00 -29.19
N ALA A 15 -35.73 -20.86 -29.79
CA ALA A 15 -35.04 -19.59 -29.59
C ALA A 15 -35.16 -19.10 -28.15
N LYS A 16 -36.33 -19.25 -27.52
CA LYS A 16 -36.58 -18.86 -26.12
C LYS A 16 -35.87 -19.79 -25.12
N ALA A 17 -35.78 -21.09 -25.41
CA ALA A 17 -35.00 -22.05 -24.63
C ALA A 17 -33.49 -21.77 -24.73
N THR A 18 -33.00 -21.47 -25.95
CA THR A 18 -31.59 -21.11 -26.20
C THR A 18 -31.23 -19.79 -25.54
N ALA A 19 -32.08 -18.77 -25.65
CA ALA A 19 -31.89 -17.48 -24.99
C ALA A 19 -31.97 -17.61 -23.46
N GLY A 20 -32.95 -18.34 -22.92
CA GLY A 20 -33.06 -18.59 -21.48
C GLY A 20 -31.84 -19.33 -20.90
N GLY A 21 -31.30 -20.30 -21.65
CA GLY A 21 -30.05 -21.00 -21.31
C GLY A 21 -28.81 -20.09 -21.32
N MET A 22 -28.75 -19.12 -22.22
CA MET A 22 -27.68 -18.11 -22.26
C MET A 22 -27.80 -17.06 -21.16
N LEU A 23 -29.01 -16.70 -20.73
CA LEU A 23 -29.21 -15.73 -19.64
C LEU A 23 -28.92 -16.32 -18.24
N THR A 24 -29.11 -17.63 -18.04
CA THR A 24 -28.80 -18.29 -16.76
C THR A 24 -27.30 -18.61 -16.59
N LYS A 25 -26.57 -18.83 -17.69
CA LYS A 25 -25.13 -19.16 -17.67
C LYS A 25 -24.24 -18.02 -17.15
N ASN A 26 -24.75 -16.78 -17.15
CA ASN A 26 -23.98 -15.59 -16.82
C ASN A 26 -24.07 -15.20 -15.33
N ASN A 27 -24.97 -15.83 -14.56
CA ASN A 27 -25.18 -15.50 -13.15
C ASN A 27 -24.31 -16.32 -12.17
N HIS A 28 -23.56 -17.32 -12.65
CA HIS A 28 -22.74 -18.17 -11.79
C HIS A 28 -21.27 -17.73 -11.65
N THR A 29 -20.85 -16.66 -12.35
CA THR A 29 -19.46 -16.18 -12.33
C THR A 29 -19.20 -15.02 -11.37
N SER A 30 -20.19 -14.60 -10.55
CA SER A 30 -20.06 -13.45 -9.63
C SER A 30 -19.99 -13.81 -8.14
N ALA A 31 -20.14 -15.09 -7.77
CA ALA A 31 -20.20 -15.52 -6.36
C ALA A 31 -18.90 -16.14 -5.83
N ASN A 32 -17.73 -15.66 -6.28
CA ASN A 32 -16.45 -16.04 -5.68
C ASN A 32 -15.59 -14.82 -5.35
N SER A 33 -16.20 -13.84 -4.69
CA SER A 33 -15.49 -12.78 -3.97
C SER A 33 -15.38 -13.20 -2.50
N THR A 34 -14.55 -14.21 -2.22
CA THR A 34 -13.95 -14.30 -0.87
C THR A 34 -13.17 -13.00 -0.72
N SER A 35 -13.79 -12.01 -0.09
CA SER A 35 -13.24 -10.66 -0.06
C SER A 35 -11.83 -10.76 0.52
N ALA A 36 -10.88 -9.99 -0.02
CA ALA A 36 -9.52 -9.97 0.52
C ALA A 36 -9.50 -9.68 2.04
N VAL A 37 -10.57 -9.07 2.55
CA VAL A 37 -10.87 -8.83 3.96
C VAL A 37 -11.15 -10.12 4.75
N GLU A 38 -11.89 -11.09 4.19
CA GLU A 38 -12.14 -12.41 4.82
C GLU A 38 -10.92 -13.33 4.77
N VAL A 39 -10.14 -13.25 3.69
CA VAL A 39 -8.86 -13.94 3.52
C VAL A 39 -7.83 -13.42 4.54
N ALA A 40 -7.87 -12.13 4.87
CA ALA A 40 -7.06 -11.53 5.94
C ALA A 40 -7.53 -11.97 7.35
N LYS A 41 -8.84 -12.19 7.53
CA LYS A 41 -9.43 -12.60 8.80
C LYS A 41 -9.19 -14.08 9.14
N THR A 42 -9.00 -14.93 8.13
CA THR A 42 -8.65 -16.34 8.31
C THR A 42 -7.14 -16.47 8.55
N GLY A 43 -6.72 -16.40 9.82
CA GLY A 43 -5.33 -16.62 10.20
C GLY A 43 -4.93 -18.10 10.07
N SER A 44 -3.97 -18.41 9.20
CA SER A 44 -3.35 -19.75 9.18
C SER A 44 -2.30 -19.83 10.29
N ALA A 45 -2.25 -20.94 11.03
CA ALA A 45 -1.21 -21.16 12.05
C ALA A 45 0.22 -21.05 11.47
N LYS A 46 0.38 -21.39 10.18
CA LYS A 46 1.63 -21.24 9.45
C LYS A 46 2.02 -19.78 9.24
N ASP A 47 1.04 -18.89 9.08
CA ASP A 47 1.28 -17.46 8.96
C ASP A 47 1.77 -16.88 10.29
N VAL A 48 1.17 -17.28 11.41
CA VAL A 48 1.62 -16.85 12.75
C VAL A 48 3.07 -17.26 13.01
N MET A 49 3.45 -18.47 12.60
CA MET A 49 4.84 -18.93 12.72
C MET A 49 5.80 -18.12 11.83
N LEU A 50 5.41 -17.78 10.60
CA LEU A 50 6.19 -16.92 9.70
C LEU A 50 6.31 -15.49 10.24
N TRP A 51 5.27 -14.95 10.87
CA TRP A 51 5.28 -13.64 11.52
C TRP A 51 6.22 -13.62 12.73
N LEU A 52 6.17 -14.64 13.59
CA LEU A 52 7.10 -14.77 14.72
C LEU A 52 8.55 -14.90 14.24
N LEU A 53 8.79 -15.68 13.18
CA LEU A 53 10.11 -15.80 12.56
C LEU A 53 10.59 -14.44 12.02
N ALA A 54 9.74 -13.69 11.31
CA ALA A 54 10.09 -12.38 10.78
C ALA A 54 10.42 -11.38 11.89
N ILE A 55 9.66 -11.37 12.99
CA ILE A 55 9.94 -10.55 14.17
C ILE A 55 11.28 -10.94 14.79
N ALA A 56 11.54 -12.24 14.95
CA ALA A 56 12.82 -12.72 15.48
C ALA A 56 14.01 -12.30 14.61
N VAL A 57 13.86 -12.35 13.28
CA VAL A 57 14.88 -11.90 12.32
C VAL A 57 15.10 -10.39 12.40
N LEU A 58 14.04 -9.58 12.55
CA LEU A 58 14.18 -8.13 12.71
C LEU A 58 14.85 -7.75 14.02
N ILE A 59 14.51 -8.43 15.12
CA ILE A 59 15.22 -8.26 16.41
C ILE A 59 16.69 -8.63 16.21
N GLY A 60 16.98 -9.77 15.57
CA GLY A 60 18.34 -10.16 15.20
C GLY A 60 19.09 -9.08 14.42
N ALA A 61 18.44 -8.43 13.45
CA ALA A 61 19.02 -7.35 12.66
C ALA A 61 19.38 -6.11 13.50
N THR A 62 18.61 -5.77 14.54
CA THR A 62 18.98 -4.68 15.47
C THR A 62 20.20 -5.04 16.33
N LEU A 63 20.30 -6.31 16.72
CA LEU A 63 21.40 -6.82 17.55
C LEU A 63 22.71 -6.99 16.77
N VAL A 64 22.65 -7.08 15.44
CA VAL A 64 23.85 -7.12 14.57
C VAL A 64 24.79 -5.95 14.84
N ASN A 65 24.25 -4.74 15.04
CA ASN A 65 25.11 -3.57 15.25
C ASN A 65 25.90 -3.63 16.59
N GLN A 66 25.31 -4.23 17.62
CA GLN A 66 25.87 -4.25 18.97
C GLN A 66 26.77 -5.47 19.21
N TYR A 67 26.39 -6.65 18.71
CA TYR A 67 27.06 -7.91 19.07
C TYR A 67 28.00 -8.44 17.99
N LEU A 68 27.71 -8.21 16.71
CA LEU A 68 28.48 -8.78 15.60
C LEU A 68 29.97 -8.34 15.56
N PRO A 69 30.35 -7.11 15.95
CA PRO A 69 31.75 -6.69 15.99
C PRO A 69 32.61 -7.44 17.02
N GLY A 70 31.99 -8.01 18.05
CA GLY A 70 32.67 -8.77 19.10
C GLY A 70 32.94 -10.24 18.73
N TYR A 71 32.19 -10.80 17.76
CA TYR A 71 32.32 -12.21 17.35
C TYR A 71 32.98 -12.40 15.98
N TRP A 72 32.94 -11.40 15.09
CA TRP A 72 33.44 -11.53 13.72
C TRP A 72 34.21 -10.27 13.26
N GLN A 73 35.54 -10.37 13.16
CA GLN A 73 36.43 -9.24 12.80
C GLN A 73 36.08 -8.53 11.48
N PRO A 74 35.69 -9.21 10.38
CA PRO A 74 35.31 -8.51 9.15
C PRO A 74 33.95 -7.79 9.25
N ALA A 75 33.13 -8.08 10.27
CA ALA A 75 31.96 -7.25 10.59
C ALA A 75 32.36 -5.95 11.29
N ASN A 76 33.65 -5.67 11.52
CA ASN A 76 34.03 -4.36 12.02
C ASN A 76 33.88 -3.26 10.95
N ASP A 77 33.96 -3.63 9.66
CA ASP A 77 33.70 -2.72 8.55
C ASP A 77 32.22 -2.33 8.47
N LEU A 78 31.96 -1.02 8.33
CA LEU A 78 30.63 -0.44 8.25
C LEU A 78 29.83 -1.03 7.07
N TRP A 79 30.47 -1.23 5.91
CA TRP A 79 29.80 -1.72 4.70
C TRP A 79 29.28 -3.15 4.85
N VAL A 80 30.05 -4.00 5.53
CA VAL A 80 29.69 -5.40 5.78
C VAL A 80 28.50 -5.48 6.74
N ARG A 81 28.47 -4.64 7.79
CA ARG A 81 27.32 -4.57 8.72
C ARG A 81 26.05 -4.13 8.01
N VAL A 82 26.12 -3.05 7.22
CA VAL A 82 24.98 -2.53 6.47
C VAL A 82 24.45 -3.60 5.51
N SER A 83 25.35 -4.30 4.80
CA SER A 83 24.96 -5.40 3.90
C SER A 83 24.21 -6.53 4.62
N ILE A 84 24.69 -6.97 5.78
CA ILE A 84 24.04 -8.03 6.58
C ILE A 84 22.67 -7.58 7.08
N ILE A 85 22.55 -6.34 7.59
CA ILE A 85 21.27 -5.79 8.06
C ILE A 85 20.27 -5.71 6.90
N VAL A 86 20.70 -5.20 5.75
CA VAL A 86 19.87 -5.13 4.55
C VAL A 86 19.44 -6.52 4.10
N ALA A 87 20.33 -7.51 4.11
CA ALA A 87 20.00 -8.89 3.74
C ALA A 87 18.95 -9.50 4.68
N LEU A 88 19.09 -9.33 6.00
CA LEU A 88 18.10 -9.80 6.99
C LEU A 88 16.75 -9.10 6.83
N PHE A 89 16.77 -7.80 6.55
CA PHE A 89 15.56 -7.02 6.32
C PHE A 89 14.82 -7.50 5.05
N VAL A 90 15.55 -7.69 3.95
CA VAL A 90 15.00 -8.25 2.71
C VAL A 90 14.45 -9.66 2.94
N PHE A 91 15.16 -10.50 3.70
CA PHE A 91 14.69 -11.84 4.03
C PHE A 91 13.38 -11.82 4.83
N ALA A 92 13.27 -10.95 5.84
CA ALA A 92 12.05 -10.76 6.61
C ALA A 92 10.88 -10.30 5.72
N LEU A 93 11.13 -9.35 4.80
CA LEU A 93 10.13 -8.90 3.83
C LEU A 93 9.67 -10.01 2.90
N VAL A 94 10.58 -10.87 2.42
CA VAL A 94 10.24 -12.02 1.57
C VAL A 94 9.39 -13.03 2.34
N CYS A 95 9.76 -13.35 3.58
CA CYS A 95 8.97 -14.23 4.45
C CYS A 95 7.53 -13.70 4.63
N LEU A 96 7.38 -12.40 4.92
CA LEU A 96 6.07 -11.75 5.03
C LEU A 96 5.29 -11.71 3.70
N ALA A 97 5.99 -11.50 2.58
CA ALA A 97 5.36 -11.42 1.26
C ALA A 97 4.88 -12.78 0.72
N LEU A 98 5.38 -13.89 1.30
CA LEU A 98 4.97 -15.26 0.96
C LEU A 98 3.82 -15.77 1.84
N THR A 99 3.56 -15.15 2.98
CA THR A 99 2.42 -15.39 3.89
C THR A 99 1.08 -15.25 3.15
N HIS A 100 0.05 -15.97 3.59
CA HIS A 100 -1.30 -15.93 3.01
C HIS A 100 -1.86 -14.49 2.98
N GLN A 101 -1.70 -13.76 4.08
CA GLN A 101 -2.04 -12.34 4.19
C GLN A 101 -1.24 -11.46 3.22
N GLY A 102 0.04 -11.77 2.98
CA GLY A 102 0.89 -11.05 2.03
C GLY A 102 0.43 -11.19 0.56
N ARG A 103 -0.15 -12.34 0.19
CA ARG A 103 -0.76 -12.52 -1.13
C ARG A 103 -2.06 -11.74 -1.29
N ALA A 104 -2.92 -11.73 -0.27
CA ALA A 104 -4.13 -10.91 -0.25
C ALA A 104 -3.81 -9.42 -0.37
N PHE A 105 -2.78 -8.95 0.34
CA PHE A 105 -2.29 -7.57 0.26
C PHE A 105 -1.82 -7.20 -1.15
N LYS A 106 -1.14 -8.11 -1.87
CA LYS A 106 -0.74 -7.88 -3.27
C LYS A 106 -1.94 -7.66 -4.21
N THR A 107 -3.04 -8.38 -3.98
CA THR A 107 -4.29 -8.16 -4.74
C THR A 107 -4.87 -6.79 -4.41
N LEU A 108 -4.95 -6.43 -3.13
CA LEU A 108 -5.42 -5.11 -2.70
C LEU A 108 -4.57 -3.96 -3.27
N LEU A 109 -3.25 -4.14 -3.37
CA LEU A 109 -2.37 -3.15 -4.00
C LEU A 109 -2.67 -2.96 -5.48
N LYS A 110 -2.98 -4.05 -6.20
CA LYS A 110 -3.35 -3.97 -7.61
C LYS A 110 -4.68 -3.23 -7.78
N ASP A 111 -5.66 -3.54 -6.93
CA ASP A 111 -6.96 -2.87 -6.94
C ASP A 111 -6.81 -1.38 -6.58
N ALA A 112 -6.00 -1.06 -5.58
CA ALA A 112 -5.67 0.31 -5.20
C ALA A 112 -4.94 1.07 -6.32
N ALA A 113 -4.07 0.42 -7.09
CA ALA A 113 -3.40 1.04 -8.23
C ALA A 113 -4.36 1.35 -9.38
N VAL A 114 -5.39 0.50 -9.58
CA VAL A 114 -6.46 0.78 -10.56
C VAL A 114 -7.30 1.97 -10.12
N GLU A 115 -7.62 2.08 -8.83
CA GLU A 115 -8.37 3.21 -8.28
C GLU A 115 -7.53 4.50 -8.27
N LEU A 116 -6.22 4.40 -8.00
CA LEU A 116 -5.30 5.54 -8.04
C LEU A 116 -5.21 6.18 -9.43
N ARG A 117 -5.39 5.39 -10.50
CA ARG A 117 -5.46 5.90 -11.87
C ARG A 117 -6.74 6.68 -12.16
N ARG A 118 -7.79 6.49 -11.35
CA ARG A 118 -9.04 7.28 -11.42
C ARG A 118 -8.93 8.59 -10.66
N VAL A 119 -7.92 8.73 -9.80
CA VAL A 119 -7.60 10.01 -9.17
C VAL A 119 -7.07 10.94 -10.25
N THR A 120 -7.89 11.91 -10.63
CA THR A 120 -7.49 13.03 -11.45
C THR A 120 -6.51 13.88 -10.65
N TRP A 121 -5.22 13.59 -10.79
CA TRP A 121 -4.19 14.42 -10.18
C TRP A 121 -4.30 15.84 -10.73
N PRO A 122 -4.27 16.86 -9.86
CA PRO A 122 -4.35 18.25 -10.26
C PRO A 122 -3.24 18.56 -11.26
N SER A 123 -3.50 19.51 -12.15
CA SER A 123 -2.48 19.94 -13.12
C SER A 123 -1.25 20.47 -12.38
N LYS A 124 -0.07 20.33 -13.01
CA LYS A 124 1.18 20.89 -12.47
C LYS A 124 1.07 22.40 -12.26
N ASP A 125 0.30 23.07 -13.11
CA ASP A 125 0.09 24.51 -13.04
C ASP A 125 -0.74 24.91 -11.79
N GLU A 126 -1.78 24.15 -11.47
CA GLU A 126 -2.59 24.34 -10.26
C GLU A 126 -1.77 24.06 -9.00
N THR A 127 -0.99 22.96 -9.02
CA THR A 127 -0.13 22.57 -7.91
C THR A 127 0.93 23.64 -7.64
N PHE A 128 1.53 24.20 -8.70
CA PHE A 128 2.52 25.26 -8.58
C PHE A 128 1.89 26.57 -8.10
N GLN A 129 0.68 26.88 -8.57
CA GLN A 129 -0.07 28.06 -8.12
C GLN A 129 -0.28 28.06 -6.60
N TYR A 130 -0.66 26.92 -6.01
CA TYR A 130 -0.82 26.83 -4.56
C TYR A 130 0.52 26.74 -3.83
N THR A 131 1.52 26.05 -4.39
CA THR A 131 2.84 25.92 -3.75
C THR A 131 3.53 27.27 -3.59
N TRP A 132 3.52 28.13 -4.62
CA TRP A 132 4.16 29.44 -4.52
C TRP A 132 3.43 30.36 -3.54
N GLN A 133 2.08 30.31 -3.49
CA GLN A 133 1.29 31.04 -2.50
C GLN A 133 1.69 30.65 -1.07
N VAL A 134 1.82 29.34 -0.80
CA VAL A 134 2.26 28.83 0.50
C VAL A 134 3.69 29.28 0.82
N ILE A 135 4.60 29.25 -0.15
CA ILE A 135 5.97 29.75 0.02
C ILE A 135 5.99 31.22 0.43
N VAL A 136 5.17 32.06 -0.21
CA VAL A 136 5.06 33.48 0.15
C VAL A 136 4.55 33.65 1.58
N VAL A 137 3.51 32.92 1.97
CA VAL A 137 2.95 33.00 3.33
C VAL A 137 4.00 32.58 4.36
N ILE A 138 4.72 31.48 4.13
CA ILE A 138 5.78 31.01 5.03
C ILE A 138 6.93 32.02 5.11
N ALA A 139 7.31 32.64 3.98
CA ALA A 139 8.33 33.68 3.96
C ALA A 139 7.93 34.91 4.78
N ILE A 140 6.68 35.36 4.68
CA ILE A 140 6.15 36.49 5.47
C ILE A 140 6.15 36.15 6.95
N VAL A 141 5.63 34.98 7.33
CA VAL A 141 5.57 34.55 8.74
C VAL A 141 6.97 34.37 9.32
N GLY A 142 7.88 33.72 8.57
CA GLY A 142 9.27 33.55 8.99
C GLY A 142 9.99 34.89 9.14
N PHE A 143 9.76 35.84 8.23
CA PHE A 143 10.29 37.20 8.35
C PHE A 143 9.73 37.93 9.57
N PHE A 144 8.43 37.82 9.82
CA PHE A 144 7.79 38.43 10.99
C PHE A 144 8.33 37.88 12.31
N ILE A 145 8.47 36.55 12.43
CA ILE A 145 9.08 35.91 13.60
C ILE A 145 10.52 36.37 13.76
N TRP A 146 11.30 36.40 12.67
CA TRP A 146 12.68 36.90 12.72
C TRP A 146 12.75 38.34 13.25
N VAL A 147 11.86 39.25 12.80
CA VAL A 147 11.80 40.61 13.34
C VAL A 147 11.47 40.62 14.84
N LEU A 148 10.48 39.82 15.26
CA LEU A 148 10.10 39.72 16.67
C LEU A 148 11.23 39.16 17.53
N ASP A 149 11.94 38.14 17.07
CA ASP A 149 13.09 37.57 17.79
C ASP A 149 14.18 38.62 18.00
N ASN A 150 14.49 39.41 16.97
CA ASN A 150 15.45 40.52 17.09
C ASN A 150 14.94 41.62 18.04
N PHE A 151 13.65 41.95 17.96
CA PHE A 151 13.02 42.94 18.84
C PHE A 151 13.04 42.51 20.32
N PHE A 152 12.67 41.26 20.61
CA PHE A 152 12.71 40.72 21.96
C PHE A 152 14.14 40.58 22.49
N ASN A 153 15.10 40.17 21.65
CA ASN A 153 16.50 40.11 22.06
C ASN A 153 17.03 41.51 22.47
N TRP A 154 16.72 42.54 21.67
CA TRP A 154 17.03 43.93 22.02
C TRP A 154 16.33 44.37 23.32
N PHE A 155 15.04 44.06 23.46
CA PHE A 155 14.24 44.44 24.63
C PHE A 155 14.76 43.78 25.91
N VAL A 156 15.03 42.47 25.90
CA VAL A 156 15.60 41.75 27.05
C VAL A 156 16.99 42.26 27.39
N GLY A 157 17.81 42.59 26.39
CA GLY A 157 19.12 43.19 26.59
C GLY A 157 19.08 44.54 27.33
N LEU A 158 17.99 45.29 27.22
CA LEU A 158 17.78 46.53 27.98
C LEU A 158 17.45 46.28 29.45
N PHE A 159 16.78 45.16 29.77
CA PHE A 159 16.42 44.80 31.15
C PHE A 159 17.51 44.03 31.91
N ILE A 160 18.27 43.19 31.21
CA ILE A 160 19.38 42.41 31.80
C ILE A 160 20.71 43.18 31.79
N GLY A 161 20.79 44.24 30.97
CA GLY A 161 21.91 45.19 30.92
C GLY A 161 21.81 46.27 31.99
#